data_AF-A0A1Q5KK72-F1
#
_entry.id   AF-A0A1Q5KK72-F1
#
_cell.length_a   1.000
_cell.length_b   1.000
_cell.length_c   1.000
_cell.angle_alpha   90.00
_cell.angle_beta   90.00
_cell.angle_gamma   90.00
#
_symmetry.space_group_name_H-M   'P 1'
#
loop_
_entity.id
_entity.type
_entity.pdbx_description
1 polymer ?
#
loop_
_entity_poly.entity_id
_entity_poly.type
_entity_poly.pdbx_seq_one_letter_code
_entity_poly.pdbx_strand_id
1 'polypeptide(L)' 'MAKTQLNVRVDEGTARAARERAVARGISVNRYIEELVRQDTGEAGRTFVDAAADFMKQYESVFAEEFAETRGTDPVEDRR' A
#
# COMPACT_ATOMS: atom_id res chain seq x y z
N MET A 1 -23.78 12.19 -6.69
CA MET A 1 -23.29 11.74 -8.01
C MET A 1 -24.25 10.68 -8.54
N ALA A 2 -24.57 10.71 -9.84
CA ALA A 2 -25.35 9.65 -10.46
C ALA A 2 -24.55 8.32 -10.42
N LYS A 3 -25.22 7.19 -10.19
CA LYS A 3 -24.57 5.88 -10.21
C LYS A 3 -24.30 5.49 -11.67
N THR A 4 -23.05 5.21 -12.00
CA THR A 4 -22.66 4.67 -13.31
C THR A 4 -22.72 3.14 -13.27
N GLN A 5 -23.26 2.52 -14.33
CA GLN A 5 -23.31 1.06 -14.45
C GLN A 5 -22.03 0.53 -15.09
N LEU A 6 -21.49 -0.57 -14.56
CA LEU A 6 -20.36 -1.31 -15.10
C LEU A 6 -20.79 -2.74 -15.40
N ASN A 7 -20.74 -3.15 -16.67
CA ASN A 7 -21.05 -4.52 -17.08
C ASN A 7 -19.76 -5.35 -17.10
N VAL A 8 -19.62 -6.29 -16.17
CA VAL A 8 -18.43 -7.16 -16.05
C VAL A 8 -18.83 -8.60 -16.30
N ARG A 9 -18.07 -9.31 -17.15
CA ARG A 9 -18.14 -10.76 -17.27
C ARG A 9 -17.08 -11.38 -16.37
N VAL A 10 -17.48 -12.33 -15.55
CA VAL A 10 -16.60 -13.07 -14.64
C VAL A 10 -16.89 -14.56 -14.78
N ASP A 11 -15.94 -15.40 -14.37
CA ASP A 11 -16.20 -16.82 -14.22
C ASP A 11 -17.15 -17.10 -13.05
N GLU A 12 -17.73 -18.29 -13.05
CA GLU A 12 -18.71 -18.72 -12.06
C GLU A 12 -18.15 -18.75 -10.63
N GLY A 13 -16.89 -19.16 -10.47
CA GLY A 13 -16.22 -19.22 -9.16
C GLY A 13 -16.05 -17.83 -8.55
N THR A 14 -15.63 -16.86 -9.35
CA THR A 14 -15.52 -15.45 -8.94
C THR A 14 -16.88 -14.86 -8.59
N ALA A 15 -17.91 -15.11 -9.41
CA ALA A 15 -19.27 -14.65 -9.12
C ALA A 15 -19.81 -15.24 -7.80
N ARG A 16 -19.56 -16.53 -7.57
CA ARG A 16 -19.95 -17.22 -6.34
C ARG A 16 -19.23 -16.66 -5.11
N ALA A 17 -17.91 -16.49 -5.19
CA ALA A 17 -17.12 -15.93 -4.10
C ALA A 17 -17.61 -14.53 -3.72
N ALA A 18 -17.86 -13.65 -4.71
CA ALA A 18 -18.38 -12.31 -4.45
C ALA A 18 -19.76 -12.34 -3.78
N ARG A 19 -20.65 -13.27 -4.18
CA ARG A 19 -21.97 -13.45 -3.56
C ARG A 19 -21.85 -13.91 -2.11
N GLU A 20 -21.08 -14.96 -1.85
CA GLU A 20 -20.89 -15.51 -0.49
C GLU A 20 -20.32 -14.45 0.46
N ARG A 21 -19.33 -13.67 -0.01
CA ARG A 21 -18.73 -12.58 0.78
C ARG A 21 -19.69 -11.42 1.02
N ALA A 22 -20.53 -11.07 0.04
CA ALA A 22 -21.55 -10.04 0.20
C ALA A 22 -22.63 -10.47 1.21
N VAL A 23 -23.10 -11.72 1.14
CA VAL A 23 -24.07 -12.29 2.09
C VAL A 23 -23.51 -12.33 3.50
N ALA A 24 -22.26 -12.79 3.68
CA ALA A 24 -21.61 -12.81 4.98
C ALA A 24 -21.51 -11.43 5.64
N ARG A 25 -21.47 -10.35 4.83
CA ARG A 25 -21.44 -8.96 5.28
C ARG A 25 -22.83 -8.30 5.34
N GLY A 26 -23.90 -9.01 4.96
CA GLY A 26 -25.25 -8.46 4.92
C GLY A 26 -25.45 -7.34 3.89
N ILE A 27 -24.63 -7.29 2.84
CA ILE A 27 -24.68 -6.25 1.80
C ILE A 27 -24.98 -6.85 0.43
N SER A 28 -25.42 -6.01 -0.50
CA SER A 28 -25.60 -6.44 -1.90
C SER A 28 -24.25 -6.71 -2.57
N VAL A 29 -24.26 -7.61 -3.55
CA VAL A 29 -23.06 -7.95 -4.34
C VAL A 29 -22.49 -6.72 -5.04
N ASN A 30 -23.34 -5.86 -5.59
CA ASN A 30 -22.92 -4.63 -6.25
C ASN A 30 -22.22 -3.69 -5.25
N ARG A 31 -22.74 -3.58 -4.02
CA ARG A 31 -22.09 -2.78 -2.97
C ARG A 31 -20.77 -3.40 -2.54
N TYR A 32 -20.71 -4.72 -2.41
CA TYR A 32 -19.46 -5.42 -2.09
C TYR A 32 -18.38 -5.19 -3.14
N ILE A 33 -18.72 -5.30 -4.44
CA ILE A 33 -17.79 -5.03 -5.54
C ILE A 33 -17.36 -3.56 -5.54
N GLU A 34 -18.28 -2.63 -5.30
CA GLU A 34 -17.95 -1.20 -5.21
C GLU A 34 -16.96 -0.92 -4.08
N GLU A 35 -17.16 -1.48 -2.89
CA GLU A 35 -16.21 -1.35 -1.78
C GLU A 35 -14.88 -2.03 -2.10
N LEU A 36 -14.90 -3.21 -2.72
CA LEU A 36 -13.69 -3.93 -3.11
C LEU A 36 -12.83 -3.10 -4.08
N VAL A 37 -13.47 -2.53 -5.12
CA VAL A 37 -12.79 -1.64 -6.08
C VAL A 37 -12.36 -0.35 -5.41
N ARG A 38 -13.14 0.20 -4.48
CA ARG A 38 -12.75 1.42 -3.73
C ARG A 38 -11.57 1.17 -2.81
N GLN A 39 -11.49 0.01 -2.16
CA GLN A 39 -10.36 -0.40 -1.33
C GLN A 39 -9.10 -0.57 -2.19
N ASP A 40 -9.24 -1.25 -3.33
CA ASP A 40 -8.17 -1.45 -4.30
C ASP A 40 -7.66 -0.11 -4.88
N THR A 41 -8.56 0.83 -5.16
CA THR A 41 -8.20 2.17 -5.67
C THR A 41 -7.81 3.18 -4.58
N GLY A 42 -8.14 2.90 -3.31
CA GLY A 42 -8.11 3.89 -2.22
C GLY A 42 -6.96 3.77 -1.23
N GLU A 43 -6.35 2.60 -1.02
CA GLU A 43 -5.49 2.40 0.18
C GLU A 43 -4.05 1.91 -0.06
N ALA A 44 -3.71 1.20 -1.13
CA ALA A 44 -2.38 0.59 -1.22
C ALA A 44 -1.26 1.55 -1.65
N GLY A 45 -1.54 2.48 -2.56
CA GLY A 45 -0.49 3.32 -3.17
C GLY A 45 -0.14 4.58 -2.38
N ARG A 46 -1.15 5.29 -1.86
CA ARG A 46 -0.96 6.63 -1.28
C ARG A 46 -0.53 6.56 0.18
N THR A 47 -1.26 5.81 1.00
CA THR A 47 -1.00 5.68 2.43
C THR A 47 0.31 4.94 2.73
N PHE A 48 0.73 3.98 1.89
CA PHE A 48 2.04 3.33 2.02
C PHE A 48 3.19 4.29 1.70
N VAL A 49 3.06 5.11 0.64
CA VAL A 49 4.08 6.10 0.26
C VAL A 49 4.14 7.23 1.29
N ASP A 50 2.99 7.70 1.78
CA ASP A 50 2.93 8.73 2.82
C ASP A 50 3.52 8.22 4.15
N ALA A 51 3.23 6.98 4.55
CA ALA A 51 3.82 6.36 5.75
C ALA A 51 5.33 6.10 5.60
N ALA A 52 5.79 5.67 4.43
CA ALA A 52 7.22 5.52 4.15
C ALA A 52 7.95 6.88 4.13
N ALA A 53 7.30 7.93 3.61
CA ALA A 53 7.83 9.29 3.60
C ALA A 53 7.92 9.89 5.01
N ASP A 54 6.90 9.68 5.85
CA ASP A 54 6.95 10.12 7.25
C ASP A 54 7.95 9.32 8.08
N PHE A 55 8.08 8.01 7.83
CA PHE A 55 9.13 7.18 8.44
C PHE A 55 10.54 7.70 8.08
N MET A 56 10.81 8.01 6.81
CA MET A 56 12.11 8.56 6.40
C MET A 56 12.40 9.94 7.00
N LYS A 57 11.39 10.80 7.16
CA LYS A 57 11.54 12.11 7.83
C LYS A 57 11.82 11.97 9.33
N GLN A 58 11.21 11.01 10.01
CA GLN A 58 11.44 10.81 11.44
C GLN A 58 12.80 10.16 11.75
N TYR A 59 13.36 9.41 10.81
CA TYR A 59 14.69 8.80 10.97
C TYR A 59 15.85 9.66 10.43
N GLU A 60 15.59 10.78 9.76
CA GLU A 60 16.63 11.73 9.30
C GLU A 60 17.49 12.25 10.46
N SER A 61 16.87 12.54 11.61
CA SER A 61 17.58 13.01 12.81
C SER A 61 18.38 11.91 13.51
N VAL A 62 17.99 10.64 13.36
CA VAL A 62 18.64 9.50 14.03
C VAL A 62 19.79 8.95 13.19
N PHE A 63 19.67 8.98 11.85
CA PHE A 63 20.73 8.53 10.94
C PHE A 63 21.87 9.56 10.79
N ALA A 64 21.60 10.86 10.99
CA ALA A 64 22.62 11.89 10.90
C ALA A 64 23.69 11.80 12.01
N GLU A 65 23.33 11.28 13.19
CA GLU A 65 24.30 11.05 14.28
C GLU A 65 25.10 9.74 14.09
N GLU A 66 24.51 8.65 13.60
CA GLU A 66 25.21 7.36 13.43
C GLU A 66 26.12 7.25 12.18
N PHE A 67 25.92 8.08 11.15
CA PHE A 67 26.77 8.07 9.94
C PHE A 67 27.80 9.21 9.84
N ALA A 68 27.86 10.10 10.83
CA ALA A 68 28.94 11.09 10.94
C ALA A 68 30.21 10.51 11.58
N GLU A 69 30.09 9.50 12.45
CA GLU A 69 31.26 8.86 13.12
C GLU A 69 31.96 7.77 12.29
N THR A 70 31.30 7.17 11.28
CA THR A 70 31.92 6.18 10.36
C THR A 70 32.53 6.80 9.09
N ARG A 71 32.84 8.11 9.09
CA ARG A 71 33.74 8.71 8.09
C ARG A 71 34.99 9.36 8.70
N GLY A 72 35.46 8.79 9.81
CA GLY A 72 36.77 9.06 10.34
C GLY A 72 37.41 7.79 10.89
N THR A 73 38.02 6.96 10.03
CA THR A 73 39.27 6.21 10.27
C THR A 73 39.44 5.08 9.25
N ASP A 74 40.06 5.39 8.11
CA ASP A 74 40.95 4.45 7.42
C ASP A 74 42.18 5.25 6.99
N PRO A 75 43.35 5.10 7.66
CA PRO A 75 44.59 5.54 7.07
C PRO A 75 44.86 4.65 5.87
N VAL A 76 44.83 5.23 4.66
CA VAL A 76 45.28 4.52 3.46
C VAL A 76 46.78 4.34 3.59
N GLU A 77 47.15 3.18 4.11
CA GLU A 77 48.51 2.69 4.22
C GLU A 77 49.13 2.55 2.82
N ASP A 78 50.31 3.13 2.72
CA ASP A 78 51.33 3.01 1.70
C ASP A 78 51.39 1.62 1.02
N ARG A 79 51.11 1.58 -0.29
CA ARG A 79 51.71 0.58 -1.19
C ARG A 79 52.11 1.22 -2.51
N ARG A 80 53.43 1.42 -2.63
CA ARG A 80 54.28 1.64 -3.81
C ARG A 80 54.74 3.06 -4.07
#